data_AF-A0A518FWU5-F1
#
_entry.id   AF-A0A518FWU5-F1
#
_cell.length_a   1.000
_cell.length_b   1.000
_cell.length_c   1.000
_cell.angle_alpha   90.00
_cell.angle_beta   90.00
_cell.angle_gamma   90.00
#
_symmetry.space_group_name_H-M   'P 1'
#
loop_
_entity.id
_entity.type
_entity.pdbx_description
1 polymer ?
#
loop_
_entity_poly.entity_id
_entity_poly.type
_entity_poly.pdbx_seq_one_letter_code
_entity_poly.pdbx_strand_id
1 'polypeptide(L)'
;MSQKPTLDQYIESLKKGRKRNYILIGILIISLMLQEIFTARGTDVFMVIFTTLFIADLICQGHLISVLELLKENPAPQPEPETMETVAS
;
A
#
# COMPACT_ATOMS: atom_id res chain seq x y z
N MET A 1 -14.23 -18.16 -14.58
CA MET A 1 -12.78 -17.96 -14.84
C MET A 1 -12.31 -16.79 -14.00
N SER A 2 -11.49 -17.03 -12.98
CA SER A 2 -10.87 -15.96 -12.19
C SER A 2 -9.73 -15.39 -13.02
N GLN A 3 -9.99 -14.31 -13.78
CA GLN A 3 -8.91 -13.51 -14.34
C GLN A 3 -8.14 -12.94 -13.17
N LYS A 4 -6.91 -13.44 -12.94
CA LYS A 4 -5.99 -12.83 -11.98
C LYS A 4 -5.88 -11.36 -12.36
N PRO A 5 -6.14 -10.41 -11.44
CA PRO A 5 -5.99 -9.00 -11.74
C PRO A 5 -4.55 -8.76 -12.20
N THR A 6 -4.38 -7.99 -13.27
CA THR A 6 -3.05 -7.62 -13.74
C THR A 6 -2.35 -6.80 -12.66
N LEU A 7 -1.00 -6.85 -12.63
CA LEU A 7 -0.19 -6.07 -11.69
C LEU A 7 -0.61 -4.58 -11.67
N ASP A 8 -0.97 -4.04 -12.83
CA ASP A 8 -1.46 -2.67 -12.99
C ASP A 8 -2.77 -2.41 -12.28
N GLN A 9 -3.75 -3.30 -12.40
CA GLN A 9 -5.02 -3.20 -11.68
C GLN A 9 -4.81 -3.27 -10.16
N TYR A 10 -3.83 -4.06 -9.72
CA TYR A 10 -3.48 -4.16 -8.31
C TYR A 10 -2.83 -2.87 -7.79
N ILE A 11 -1.85 -2.31 -8.52
CA ILE A 11 -1.21 -1.03 -8.18
C ILE A 11 -2.25 0.11 -8.15
N GLU A 12 -3.16 0.16 -9.12
CA GLU A 12 -4.21 1.17 -9.17
C GLU A 12 -5.18 1.06 -7.99
N SER A 13 -5.58 -0.18 -7.64
CA SER A 13 -6.40 -0.44 -6.45
C SER A 13 -5.72 0.03 -5.17
N LEU A 14 -4.42 -0.26 -5.01
CA LEU A 14 -3.62 0.20 -3.86
C LEU A 14 -3.52 1.73 -3.80
N LYS A 15 -3.28 2.41 -4.94
CA LYS A 15 -3.25 3.89 -5.01
C LYS A 15 -4.60 4.50 -4.60
N LYS A 16 -5.71 3.90 -5.05
CA LYS A 16 -7.07 4.34 -4.72
C LYS A 16 -7.38 4.14 -3.24
N GLY A 17 -7.00 2.99 -2.67
CA GLY A 17 -7.10 2.71 -1.23
C GLY A 17 -6.31 3.73 -0.41
N ARG A 18 -5.04 3.97 -0.78
CA ARG A 18 -4.17 4.94 -0.12
C ARG A 18 -4.77 6.35 -0.09
N LYS A 19 -5.34 6.83 -1.21
CA LYS A 19 -6.00 8.14 -1.28
C LYS A 19 -7.18 8.26 -0.30
N ARG A 20 -7.99 7.21 -0.16
CA ARG A 20 -9.09 7.17 0.81
C ARG A 20 -8.56 7.19 2.24
N ASN A 21 -7.52 6.42 2.53
CA ASN A 21 -6.90 6.39 3.85
C ASN A 21 -6.29 7.75 4.25
N TYR A 22 -5.69 8.49 3.31
CA TYR A 22 -5.24 9.86 3.56
C TYR A 22 -6.39 10.80 3.96
N ILE A 23 -7.53 10.72 3.29
CA ILE A 23 -8.71 11.52 3.63
C ILE A 23 -9.21 11.15 5.03
N LEU A 24 -9.28 9.86 5.35
CA LEU A 24 -9.71 9.38 6.66
C LEU A 24 -8.78 9.85 7.79
N ILE A 25 -7.46 9.80 7.59
CA ILE A 25 -6.48 10.33 8.55
C ILE A 25 -6.63 11.84 8.70
N GLY A 26 -6.81 12.58 7.60
CA GLY A 26 -7.07 14.02 7.67
C GLY A 26 -8.29 14.36 8.52
N ILE A 27 -9.38 13.62 8.33
CA ILE A 27 -10.60 13.77 9.16
C ILE A 27 -10.32 13.42 10.62
N LEU A 28 -9.56 12.35 10.89
CA LEU A 28 -9.19 11.94 12.23
C LEU A 28 -8.39 13.04 12.96
N ILE A 29 -7.36 13.60 12.30
CA ILE A 29 -6.53 14.67 12.84
C ILE A 29 -7.36 15.92 13.14
N ILE A 30 -8.23 16.33 12.22
CA ILE A 30 -9.14 17.46 12.44
C ILE A 30 -10.05 17.19 13.64
N SER A 31 -10.57 15.97 13.76
CA SER A 31 -11.42 15.58 14.90
C SER A 31 -10.66 15.62 16.23
N LEU A 32 -9.39 15.20 16.25
CA LEU A 32 -8.51 15.29 17.42
C LEU A 32 -8.28 16.76 17.83
N MET A 33 -7.95 17.62 16.86
CA MET A 33 -7.76 19.05 17.14
C MET A 33 -9.05 19.72 17.64
N LEU A 34 -10.20 19.36 17.05
CA LEU A 34 -11.50 19.85 17.52
C LEU A 34 -11.81 19.38 18.95
N GLN A 35 -11.52 18.12 19.29
CA GLN A 35 -11.68 17.63 20.67
C GLN A 35 -10.79 18.38 21.66
N GLU A 36 -9.54 18.64 21.29
CA GLU A 36 -8.62 19.39 22.13
C GLU A 36 -9.12 20.82 22.38
N ILE A 37 -9.60 21.51 21.33
CA ILE A 37 -10.11 22.88 21.41
C ILE A 37 -11.44 22.98 22.16
N PHE A 38 -12.42 22.10 21.86
CA PHE A 38 -13.80 22.24 22.33
C PHE A 38 -14.09 21.50 23.64
N THR A 39 -13.37 20.41 23.93
CA THR A 39 -13.65 19.58 25.11
C THR A 39 -12.56 19.61 26.18
N ALA A 40 -11.39 20.22 25.92
CA ALA A 40 -10.23 20.24 26.83
C ALA A 40 -9.87 18.86 27.42
N ARG A 41 -10.30 17.78 26.74
CA ARG A 41 -9.97 16.40 27.09
C ARG A 41 -8.63 16.09 26.44
N GLY A 42 -7.70 15.59 27.25
CA GLY A 42 -6.40 15.13 26.75
C GLY A 42 -6.58 14.00 25.73
N THR A 43 -5.67 13.96 24.76
CA THR A 43 -5.64 12.91 23.73
C THR A 43 -5.50 11.53 24.38
N ASP A 44 -6.43 10.62 24.10
CA ASP A 44 -6.38 9.25 24.60
C ASP A 44 -5.18 8.49 24.01
N VAL A 45 -4.44 7.76 24.84
CA VAL A 45 -3.34 6.88 24.42
C VAL A 45 -3.81 5.89 23.34
N PHE A 46 -5.05 5.40 23.42
CA PHE A 46 -5.61 4.53 22.38
C PHE A 46 -5.78 5.24 21.03
N MET A 47 -6.16 6.53 21.03
CA MET A 47 -6.24 7.32 19.81
C MET A 47 -4.86 7.55 19.20
N VAL A 48 -3.85 7.82 20.04
CA VAL A 48 -2.46 7.98 19.57
C VAL A 48 -1.98 6.69 18.91
N ILE A 49 -2.13 5.55 19.58
CA ILE A 49 -1.74 4.23 19.04
C ILE A 49 -2.45 3.95 17.72
N PHE A 50 -3.78 4.17 17.67
CA PHE A 50 -4.56 3.94 16.45
C PHE A 50 -4.08 4.82 15.29
N THR A 51 -3.80 6.10 15.56
CA THR A 51 -3.29 7.05 14.56
C THR A 51 -1.90 6.63 14.07
N THR A 52 -1.00 6.24 14.98
CA THR A 52 0.34 5.75 14.63
C THR A 52 0.30 4.51 13.75
N LEU A 53 -0.56 3.53 14.06
CA LEU A 53 -0.74 2.33 13.25
C LEU A 53 -1.25 2.66 11.84
N PHE A 54 -2.20 3.60 11.73
CA PHE A 54 -2.72 4.06 10.44
C PHE A 54 -1.66 4.78 9.58
N ILE A 55 -0.82 5.61 10.21
CA ILE A 55 0.29 6.27 9.53
C ILE A 55 1.33 5.24 9.06
N ALA A 56 1.67 4.26 9.91
CA ALA A 56 2.59 3.19 9.55
C ALA A 56 2.08 2.35 8.36
N ASP A 57 0.79 1.99 8.36
CA ASP A 57 0.17 1.27 7.24
C ASP A 57 0.25 2.07 5.93
N LEU A 58 0.01 3.38 5.97
CA LEU A 58 0.16 4.24 4.79
C LEU A 58 1.60 4.27 4.24
N ILE A 59 2.59 4.32 5.13
CA ILE A 59 4.01 4.30 4.74
C ILE A 59 4.35 2.95 4.10
N CYS A 60 3.94 1.84 4.71
CA CYS A 60 4.12 0.50 4.16
C CYS A 60 3.46 0.33 2.79
N GLN A 61 2.24 0.82 2.61
CA GLN A 61 1.56 0.82 1.31
C GLN A 61 2.31 1.66 0.27
N GLY A 62 2.90 2.80 0.67
CA GLY A 62 3.75 3.61 -0.19
C GLY A 62 4.96 2.83 -0.70
N HIS A 63 5.71 2.19 0.22
CA HIS A 63 6.84 1.33 -0.13
C HIS A 63 6.44 0.16 -1.02
N LEU A 64 5.33 -0.52 -0.70
CA LEU A 64 4.82 -1.63 -1.49
C LEU A 64 4.52 -1.21 -2.94
N ILE A 65 3.86 -0.06 -3.13
CA ILE A 65 3.59 0.48 -4.47
C ILE A 65 4.90 0.74 -5.22
N SER A 66 5.89 1.38 -4.60
CA SER A 66 7.19 1.62 -5.26
C SER A 66 7.91 0.32 -5.63
N VAL A 67 7.89 -0.69 -4.76
CA VAL A 67 8.50 -1.99 -5.07
C VAL A 67 7.77 -2.68 -6.23
N LEU A 68 6.44 -2.61 -6.27
CA LEU A 68 5.65 -3.18 -7.37
C LEU A 68 5.89 -2.45 -8.70
N GLU A 69 6.06 -1.14 -8.67
CA GLU A 69 6.44 -0.35 -9.84
C GLU A 69 7.85 -0.71 -10.33
N LEU A 70 8.82 -0.88 -9.42
CA LEU A 70 10.17 -1.33 -9.77
C LEU A 70 10.20 -2.74 -10.38
N LEU A 71 9.40 -3.67 -9.83
CA LEU A 71 9.26 -5.02 -10.38
C LEU A 71 8.61 -5.02 -11.78
N LYS A 72 7.76 -4.04 -12.06
CA LYS A 72 7.18 -3.84 -13.38
C LYS A 72 8.23 -3.35 -14.39
N GLU A 73 9.09 -2.42 -13.98
CA GLU A 73 10.12 -1.84 -14.84
C GLU A 73 11.33 -2.77 -15.05
N ASN A 74 11.64 -3.61 -14.05
CA ASN A 74 12.67 -4.64 -14.10
C ASN A 74 12.03 -6.03 -13.87
N PRO A 75 11.31 -6.58 -14.87
CA PRO A 75 10.89 -7.97 -14.78
C PRO A 75 12.16 -8.81 -14.67
N ALA A 76 12.26 -9.64 -13.61
CA ALA A 76 13.39 -10.55 -13.44
C ALA A 76 13.64 -11.29 -14.76
N PRO A 77 14.92 -11.50 -15.15
CA PRO A 77 15.24 -12.20 -16.39
C PRO A 77 14.48 -13.52 -16.38
N GLN A 78 13.63 -13.73 -17.38
CA GLN A 78 13.01 -15.02 -17.60
C GLN A 78 14.16 -16.04 -17.64
N PRO A 79 14.04 -17.18 -16.94
CA PRO A 79 14.96 -18.29 -17.19
C PRO A 79 14.86 -18.57 -18.69
N GLU A 80 15.98 -18.45 -19.41
CA GLU A 80 16.04 -18.82 -20.81
C GLU A 80 15.41 -20.22 -20.93
N PRO A 81 14.49 -20.44 -21.90
CA PRO A 81 13.96 -21.76 -22.11
C PRO A 81 15.17 -22.66 -22.38
N GLU A 82 15.36 -23.69 -21.55
CA GLU A 82 16.34 -24.72 -21.82
C GLU A 82 16.08 -25.24 -23.23
N THR A 83 16.89 -24.80 -24.18
CA THR A 83 17.00 -25.40 -25.50
C THR A 83 17.51 -26.80 -25.23
N MET A 84 16.59 -27.76 -25.05
CA MET A 84 16.90 -29.18 -25.11
C MET A 84 17.34 -29.48 -26.53
N GLU A 85 18.60 -29.17 -26.84
CA GLU A 85 19.35 -29.85 -27.89
C GLU A 85 19.63 -31.28 -27.41
N THR A 86 18.61 -32.12 -27.37
CA THR A 86 18.83 -33.56 -27.26
C THR A 86 18.89 -34.14 -28.66
N VAL A 87 20.13 -34.15 -29.14
CA VAL A 87 20.71 -34.87 -30.27
C VAL A 87 19.93 -36.14 -30.64
N ALA A 88 19.64 -36.25 -31.94
CA ALA A 88 19.18 -37.48 -32.57
C ALA A 88 20.26 -38.58 -32.48
N SER A 89 19.90 -39.78 -32.02
CA SER A 89 20.54 -41.05 -32.37
C SER A 89 19.62 -42.22 -32.06
#